data_AF-A0A016T0Q3-F1
#
_entry.id   AF-A0A016T0Q3-F1
#
_cell.length_a   1.000
_cell.length_b   1.000
_cell.length_c   1.000
_cell.angle_alpha   90.00
_cell.angle_beta   90.00
_cell.angle_gamma   90.00
#
_symmetry.space_group_name_H-M   'P 1'
#
loop_
_entity.id
_entity.type
_entity.pdbx_description
1 polymer ?
#
loop_
_entity_poly.entity_id
_entity_poly.type
_entity_poly.pdbx_seq_one_letter_code
_entity_poly.pdbx_strand_id
1 'polypeptide(L)'
;MEIVILGQSRHASLRLPRVNALTPPSLPILDMSVDTLTVFLVYWQLNGHMKSFHRNIVECQQGVGMRLGKKLIITNITWFYLIIFLEIFIIGLYNFFYYFGTTQTDFAIRQSKMFYYPQLRFVNSFITLYTYIAWNASMFVYIIYTNAAFLEVKYFNDELEKLDGTADDVELQLLHKMEAYGRLCGVIRELDRIFRLYAFIMLVIIIPSVIFTLMMLNQRIHGLKDLIICMPSIALCVYSFLGVTVAPARLHDEVSRSRICLIRNESIWFPYRRDVFTIAQVLSSHMEQYDLGISIWGFAILSRPLVLATFSVMAMVLSVIIELTPAPHVVEVVNCSTSSIL
;
A
#
# COMPACT_ATOMS: atom_id res chain seq x y z
N MET A 1 73.07 -18.67 13.71
CA MET A 1 73.52 -19.98 13.20
C MET A 1 73.07 -21.01 14.23
N GLU A 2 72.54 -22.11 13.74
CA GLU A 2 71.77 -23.16 14.42
C GLU A 2 70.29 -22.88 14.73
N ILE A 3 69.51 -23.74 14.09
CA ILE A 3 68.08 -23.90 13.99
C ILE A 3 67.77 -25.12 14.83
N VAL A 4 66.85 -25.02 15.79
CA VAL A 4 66.09 -26.18 16.27
C VAL A 4 64.62 -25.82 16.25
N ILE A 5 63.91 -26.52 15.38
CA ILE A 5 62.48 -26.46 15.12
C ILE A 5 61.78 -27.33 16.16
N LEU A 6 60.90 -26.74 16.97
CA LEU A 6 59.82 -27.46 17.64
C LEU A 6 58.54 -26.64 17.50
N GLY A 7 57.59 -27.22 16.77
CA GLY A 7 56.38 -26.58 16.33
C GLY A 7 55.33 -26.48 17.43
N GLN A 8 54.61 -25.37 17.41
CA GLN A 8 53.18 -25.35 17.69
C GLN A 8 52.57 -24.13 17.00
N SER A 9 52.07 -24.36 15.78
CA SER A 9 51.24 -23.40 15.06
C SER A 9 50.00 -23.12 15.90
N ARG A 10 50.03 -22.00 16.64
CA ARG A 10 48.83 -21.37 17.17
C ARG A 10 48.08 -20.78 15.97
N HIS A 11 47.22 -21.58 15.35
CA HIS A 11 46.08 -21.03 14.63
C HIS A 11 45.17 -20.37 15.67
N ALA A 12 45.43 -19.09 15.93
CA ALA A 12 44.46 -18.16 16.48
C ALA A 12 43.34 -18.05 15.45
N SER A 13 42.39 -18.99 15.53
CA SER A 13 41.09 -18.87 14.90
C SER A 13 40.40 -17.70 15.58
N LEU A 14 40.54 -16.54 14.94
CA LEU A 14 39.77 -15.34 15.22
C LEU A 14 38.30 -15.71 14.97
N ARG A 15 37.64 -16.30 15.98
CA ARG A 15 36.19 -16.43 16.01
C ARG A 15 35.64 -15.02 16.11
N LEU A 16 35.38 -14.43 14.94
CA LEU A 16 34.40 -13.35 14.82
C LEU A 16 33.15 -13.80 15.60
N PRO A 17 32.64 -12.97 16.52
CA PRO A 17 31.39 -13.28 17.18
C PRO A 17 30.35 -13.51 16.09
N ARG A 18 29.74 -14.71 16.09
CA ARG A 18 28.52 -15.01 15.34
C ARG A 18 27.52 -13.93 15.76
N VAL A 19 27.37 -12.92 14.92
CA VAL A 19 26.28 -11.97 15.01
C VAL A 19 25.03 -12.84 14.86
N ASN A 20 24.29 -13.03 15.94
CA ASN A 20 22.95 -13.60 15.92
C ASN A 20 22.01 -12.60 15.25
N ALA A 21 22.25 -12.31 13.97
CA ALA A 21 21.45 -11.46 13.10
C ALA A 21 20.36 -12.32 12.48
N LEU A 22 19.25 -12.53 13.19
CA LEU A 22 17.95 -12.91 12.60
C LEU A 22 16.86 -12.79 13.66
N THR A 23 16.78 -11.61 14.28
CA THR A 23 15.49 -11.03 14.66
C THR A 23 14.63 -10.96 13.39
N PRO A 24 13.35 -11.36 13.38
CA PRO A 24 12.49 -11.09 12.23
C PRO A 24 12.44 -9.56 12.04
N PRO A 25 13.00 -9.02 10.94
CA PRO A 25 13.14 -7.58 10.76
C PRO A 25 11.79 -6.87 10.57
N SER A 26 10.70 -7.61 10.42
CA SER A 26 9.36 -7.07 10.17
C SER A 26 8.75 -6.32 11.36
N LEU A 27 9.05 -6.70 12.61
CA LEU A 27 8.41 -6.07 13.78
C LEU A 27 8.95 -4.68 14.17
N PRO A 28 10.26 -4.46 14.31
CA PRO A 28 10.78 -3.13 14.69
C PRO A 28 10.61 -2.09 13.56
N ILE A 29 10.53 -2.55 12.29
CA ILE A 29 10.21 -1.69 11.15
C ILE A 29 8.72 -1.30 11.18
N LEU A 30 7.82 -2.19 11.61
CA LEU A 30 6.40 -1.85 11.85
C LEU A 30 6.22 -0.88 13.04
N ASP A 31 6.96 -1.07 14.14
CA ASP A 31 6.82 -0.17 15.31
C ASP A 31 7.31 1.26 15.01
N MET A 32 8.48 1.42 14.36
CA MET A 32 8.96 2.76 13.98
C MET A 32 8.11 3.45 12.89
N SER A 33 7.46 2.67 12.03
CA SER A 33 6.62 3.22 10.96
C SER A 33 5.27 3.73 11.45
N VAL A 34 4.77 3.21 12.57
CA VAL A 34 3.41 3.52 13.04
C VAL A 34 3.34 4.77 13.91
N ASP A 35 4.41 5.11 14.63
CA ASP A 35 4.53 6.42 15.28
C ASP A 35 4.39 7.55 14.24
N THR A 36 4.99 7.36 13.06
CA THR A 36 4.91 8.32 11.95
C THR A 36 3.49 8.43 11.39
N LEU A 37 2.72 7.34 11.37
CA LEU A 37 1.36 7.30 10.81
C LEU A 37 0.30 7.88 11.75
N THR A 38 0.47 7.66 13.04
CA THR A 38 -0.38 8.28 14.06
C THR A 38 -0.21 9.80 14.03
N VAL A 39 1.01 10.30 13.77
CA VAL A 39 1.28 11.72 13.52
C VAL A 39 0.54 12.23 12.29
N PHE A 40 0.43 11.47 11.20
CA PHE A 40 -0.38 11.88 10.03
C PHE A 40 -1.86 11.96 10.33
N LEU A 41 -2.43 11.00 11.08
CA LEU A 41 -3.83 11.05 11.49
C LEU A 41 -4.11 12.29 12.33
N VAL A 42 -3.26 12.57 13.31
CA VAL A 42 -3.35 13.77 14.15
C VAL A 42 -3.17 15.04 13.33
N TYR A 43 -2.19 15.06 12.43
CA TYR A 43 -1.93 16.19 11.52
C TYR A 43 -3.14 16.49 10.62
N TRP A 44 -3.76 15.46 10.03
CA TRP A 44 -4.95 15.63 9.19
C TRP A 44 -6.18 16.09 9.99
N GLN A 45 -6.32 15.62 11.23
CA GLN A 45 -7.39 16.06 12.14
C GLN A 45 -7.19 17.51 12.59
N LEU A 46 -5.97 17.88 13.02
CA LEU A 46 -5.66 19.21 13.55
C LEU A 46 -5.75 20.31 12.49
N ASN A 47 -5.27 20.05 11.28
CA ASN A 47 -5.27 21.06 10.23
C ASN A 47 -6.62 21.21 9.52
N GLY A 48 -7.60 20.33 9.79
CA GLY A 48 -8.92 20.39 9.14
C GLY A 48 -8.89 20.18 7.61
N HIS A 49 -7.75 19.76 7.05
CA HIS A 49 -7.57 19.55 5.60
C HIS A 49 -8.65 18.65 5.02
N MET A 50 -9.09 17.65 5.79
CA MET A 50 -10.10 16.68 5.38
C MET A 50 -11.51 17.27 5.26
N LYS A 51 -11.82 18.27 6.10
CA LYS A 51 -13.07 19.02 6.04
C LYS A 51 -13.06 20.03 4.89
N SER A 52 -11.92 20.71 4.68
CA SER A 52 -11.70 21.58 3.52
C SER A 52 -11.83 20.80 2.21
N PHE A 53 -11.13 19.67 2.10
CA PHE A 53 -11.15 18.81 0.93
C PHE A 53 -12.54 18.23 0.66
N HIS A 54 -13.24 17.75 1.68
CA HIS A 54 -14.61 17.26 1.51
C HIS A 54 -15.54 18.36 1.01
N ARG A 55 -15.43 19.57 1.55
CA ARG A 55 -16.19 20.72 1.07
C ARG A 55 -15.86 21.03 -0.40
N ASN A 56 -14.57 21.07 -0.76
CA ASN A 56 -14.13 21.39 -2.11
C ASN A 56 -14.59 20.33 -3.14
N ILE A 57 -14.55 19.04 -2.79
CA ILE A 57 -15.12 17.95 -3.62
C ILE A 57 -16.62 18.16 -3.84
N VAL A 58 -17.36 18.43 -2.76
CA VAL A 58 -18.81 18.58 -2.84
C VAL A 58 -19.15 19.86 -3.63
N GLU A 59 -18.36 20.92 -3.54
CA GLU A 59 -18.57 22.17 -4.27
C GLU A 59 -18.22 22.08 -5.77
N CYS A 60 -17.40 21.12 -6.21
CA CYS A 60 -17.05 20.95 -7.63
C CYS A 60 -18.27 20.66 -8.51
N GLN A 61 -19.08 19.66 -8.14
CA GLN A 61 -20.25 19.22 -8.90
C GLN A 61 -21.42 18.85 -7.99
N GLN A 62 -21.56 19.57 -6.86
CA GLN A 62 -22.57 19.30 -5.82
C GLN A 62 -22.51 17.87 -5.23
N GLY A 63 -21.37 17.17 -5.38
CA GLY A 63 -21.19 15.78 -4.95
C GLY A 63 -22.09 14.78 -5.69
N VAL A 64 -22.51 15.07 -6.92
CA VAL A 64 -23.39 14.21 -7.70
C VAL A 64 -22.68 12.91 -8.08
N GLY A 65 -21.39 12.97 -8.44
CA GLY A 65 -20.59 11.78 -8.73
C GLY A 65 -20.49 10.83 -7.53
N MET A 66 -20.26 11.37 -6.33
CA MET A 66 -20.27 10.61 -5.08
C MET A 66 -21.65 10.00 -4.76
N ARG A 67 -22.75 10.71 -5.03
CA ARG A 67 -24.11 10.20 -4.80
C ARG A 67 -24.44 9.04 -5.74
N LEU A 68 -24.10 9.14 -7.02
CA LEU A 68 -24.27 8.06 -7.99
C LEU A 68 -23.35 6.87 -7.69
N GLY A 69 -22.12 7.15 -7.23
CA GLY A 69 -21.14 6.17 -6.79
C GLY A 69 -21.35 5.62 -5.38
N LYS A 70 -22.44 5.97 -4.70
CA LYS A 70 -22.68 5.62 -3.28
C LYS A 70 -22.55 4.11 -3.02
N LYS A 71 -22.97 3.27 -3.96
CA LYS A 71 -22.83 1.80 -3.84
C LYS A 71 -21.37 1.37 -3.71
N LEU A 72 -20.47 1.97 -4.49
CA LEU A 72 -19.03 1.67 -4.42
C LEU A 72 -18.42 2.14 -3.09
N ILE A 73 -18.81 3.33 -2.63
CA ILE A 73 -18.38 3.86 -1.33
C ILE A 73 -18.85 2.97 -0.18
N ILE A 74 -20.13 2.58 -0.16
CA ILE A 74 -20.69 1.68 0.86
C ILE A 74 -19.97 0.33 0.84
N THR A 75 -19.79 -0.26 -0.35
CA THR A 75 -19.06 -1.54 -0.47
C THR A 75 -17.65 -1.43 0.11
N ASN A 76 -16.90 -0.36 -0.19
CA ASN A 76 -15.57 -0.14 0.36
C ASN A 76 -15.59 0.03 1.89
N ILE A 77 -16.57 0.76 2.43
CA ILE A 77 -16.79 0.90 3.88
C ILE A 77 -17.05 -0.47 4.52
N THR A 78 -17.93 -1.28 3.94
CA THR A 78 -18.26 -2.61 4.46
C THR A 78 -17.04 -3.53 4.46
N TRP A 79 -16.26 -3.56 3.37
CA TRP A 79 -15.03 -4.34 3.30
C TRP A 79 -14.00 -3.89 4.33
N PHE A 80 -13.87 -2.59 4.55
CA PHE A 80 -12.97 -2.04 5.56
C PHE A 80 -13.33 -2.51 6.98
N TYR A 81 -14.61 -2.42 7.36
CA TYR A 81 -15.05 -2.92 8.67
C TYR A 81 -14.89 -4.44 8.79
N LEU A 82 -15.10 -5.19 7.71
CA LEU A 82 -14.89 -6.64 7.70
C LEU A 82 -13.42 -6.97 7.92
N ILE A 83 -12.50 -6.27 7.27
CA ILE A 83 -11.04 -6.46 7.44
C ILE A 83 -10.63 -6.16 8.89
N ILE A 84 -11.06 -5.02 9.45
CA ILE A 84 -10.76 -4.68 10.85
C ILE A 84 -11.34 -5.74 11.80
N PHE A 85 -12.59 -6.15 11.59
CA PHE A 85 -13.22 -7.16 12.44
C PHE A 85 -12.47 -8.48 12.39
N LEU A 86 -12.10 -8.93 11.19
CA LEU A 86 -11.32 -10.15 10.98
C LEU A 86 -9.95 -10.06 11.65
N GLU A 87 -9.28 -8.91 11.56
CA GLU A 87 -7.98 -8.67 12.16
C GLU A 87 -8.04 -8.67 13.70
N ILE A 88 -8.99 -7.95 14.29
CA ILE A 88 -9.25 -7.98 15.73
C ILE A 88 -9.55 -9.41 16.19
N PHE A 89 -10.36 -10.15 15.43
CA PHE A 89 -10.72 -11.52 15.75
C PHE A 89 -9.50 -12.45 15.73
N ILE A 90 -8.62 -12.34 14.73
CA ILE A 90 -7.43 -13.17 14.60
C ILE A 90 -6.41 -12.85 15.70
N ILE A 91 -6.15 -11.57 15.96
CA ILE A 91 -5.25 -11.15 17.04
C ILE A 91 -5.82 -11.57 18.40
N GLY A 92 -7.13 -11.46 18.59
CA GLY A 92 -7.83 -11.91 19.79
C GLY A 92 -7.68 -13.42 20.01
N LEU A 93 -7.95 -14.22 18.97
CA LEU A 93 -7.75 -15.68 19.00
C LEU A 93 -6.29 -16.05 19.28
N TYR A 94 -5.34 -15.37 18.64
CA TYR A 94 -3.91 -15.62 18.85
C TYR A 94 -3.51 -15.37 20.31
N ASN A 95 -3.94 -14.24 20.90
CA ASN A 95 -3.69 -13.94 22.31
C ASN A 95 -4.37 -14.94 23.24
N PHE A 96 -5.60 -15.38 22.92
CA PHE A 96 -6.32 -16.38 23.70
C PHE A 96 -5.60 -17.74 23.69
N PHE A 97 -5.23 -18.25 22.51
CA PHE A 97 -4.47 -19.50 22.38
C PHE A 97 -3.08 -19.41 22.98
N TYR A 98 -2.42 -18.25 22.91
CA TYR A 98 -1.11 -18.06 23.51
C TYR A 98 -1.16 -18.03 25.05
N TYR A 99 -2.23 -17.50 25.64
CA TYR A 99 -2.40 -17.43 27.09
C TYR A 99 -2.90 -18.74 27.71
N PHE A 100 -3.79 -19.46 27.03
CA PHE A 100 -4.40 -20.70 27.53
C PHE A 100 -3.81 -21.99 26.94
N GLY A 101 -3.01 -21.90 25.88
CA GLY A 101 -2.41 -23.05 25.21
C GLY A 101 -1.16 -23.58 25.92
N THR A 102 -1.08 -24.90 26.11
CA THR A 102 0.05 -25.60 26.73
C THR A 102 1.23 -25.83 25.78
N THR A 103 1.07 -25.58 24.47
CA THR A 103 2.10 -25.73 23.44
C THR A 103 2.40 -24.38 22.77
N GLN A 104 3.51 -23.76 23.19
CA GLN A 104 4.00 -22.53 22.57
C GLN A 104 4.75 -22.86 21.28
N THR A 105 4.40 -22.21 20.17
CA THR A 105 5.18 -22.34 18.93
C THR A 105 6.53 -21.61 19.10
N ASP A 106 7.59 -22.15 18.49
CA ASP A 106 8.95 -21.56 18.55
C ASP A 106 8.99 -20.09 18.06
N PHE A 107 8.07 -19.73 17.17
CA PHE A 107 7.87 -18.35 16.72
C PHE A 107 7.45 -17.43 17.87
N ALA A 108 6.45 -17.84 18.65
CA ALA A 108 5.94 -17.08 19.78
C ALA A 108 6.97 -16.99 20.92
N ILE A 109 7.76 -18.04 21.15
CA ILE A 109 8.85 -18.04 22.12
C ILE A 109 9.95 -17.03 21.71
N ARG A 110 10.35 -16.98 20.44
CA ARG A 110 11.34 -16.00 19.95
C ARG A 110 10.84 -14.56 20.04
N GLN A 111 9.58 -14.30 19.69
CA GLN A 111 8.97 -12.98 19.84
C GLN A 111 8.91 -12.57 21.32
N SER A 112 8.64 -13.53 22.21
CA SER A 112 8.54 -13.31 23.66
C SER A 112 9.88 -13.04 24.37
N LYS A 113 11.02 -13.37 23.75
CA LYS A 113 12.37 -13.07 24.27
C LYS A 113 12.80 -11.61 24.06
N MET A 114 12.04 -10.83 23.29
CA MET A 114 12.31 -9.42 23.02
C MET A 114 11.99 -8.52 24.24
N PHE A 115 11.15 -9.00 25.16
CA PHE A 115 10.79 -8.29 26.39
C PHE A 115 11.38 -8.97 27.63
N TYR A 116 12.08 -8.18 28.45
CA TYR A 116 12.73 -8.62 29.70
C TYR A 116 11.72 -9.12 30.75
N TYR A 117 10.45 -8.70 30.68
CA TYR A 117 9.42 -9.04 31.66
C TYR A 117 8.20 -9.73 31.02
N PRO A 118 7.84 -10.96 31.44
CA PRO A 118 6.72 -11.71 30.88
C PRO A 118 5.33 -11.12 31.18
N GLN A 119 5.22 -10.27 32.21
CA GLN A 119 3.96 -9.62 32.62
C GLN A 119 3.57 -8.44 31.71
N LEU A 120 4.52 -7.78 31.03
CA LEU A 120 4.23 -6.66 30.12
C LEU A 120 3.77 -7.12 28.72
N ARG A 121 3.67 -8.42 28.48
CA ARG A 121 3.34 -8.99 27.15
C ARG A 121 1.94 -8.61 26.66
N PHE A 122 0.96 -8.52 27.55
CA PHE A 122 -0.40 -8.11 27.17
C PHE A 122 -0.42 -6.67 26.65
N VAL A 123 0.39 -5.78 27.25
CA VAL A 123 0.51 -4.38 26.84
C VAL A 123 1.02 -4.30 25.41
N ASN A 124 2.02 -5.11 25.05
CA ASN A 124 2.54 -5.18 23.70
C ASN A 124 1.45 -5.60 22.69
N SER A 125 0.66 -6.63 23.00
CA SER A 125 -0.45 -7.05 22.13
C SER A 125 -1.49 -5.94 21.92
N PHE A 126 -1.80 -5.15 22.95
CA PHE A 126 -2.70 -4.01 22.82
C PHE A 126 -2.09 -2.87 22.01
N ILE A 127 -0.81 -2.56 22.21
CA ILE A 127 -0.08 -1.55 21.43
C ILE A 127 -0.08 -1.97 19.95
N THR A 128 0.31 -3.22 19.65
CA THR A 128 0.30 -3.76 18.28
C THR A 128 -1.10 -3.68 17.67
N LEU A 129 -2.16 -4.05 18.40
CA LEU A 129 -3.53 -3.96 17.90
C LEU A 129 -3.95 -2.51 17.59
N TYR A 130 -3.66 -1.58 18.48
CA TYR A 130 -3.94 -0.16 18.28
C TYR A 130 -3.21 0.38 17.05
N THR A 131 -1.94 0.04 16.92
CA THR A 131 -1.06 0.35 15.80
C THR A 131 -1.63 -0.14 14.47
N TYR A 132 -2.12 -1.38 14.41
CA TYR A 132 -2.77 -1.93 13.22
C TYR A 132 -4.09 -1.21 12.89
N ILE A 133 -4.90 -0.88 13.89
CA ILE A 133 -6.14 -0.13 13.67
C ILE A 133 -5.83 1.26 13.10
N ALA A 134 -4.82 1.96 13.65
CA ALA A 134 -4.40 3.27 13.17
C ALA A 134 -3.90 3.21 11.71
N TRP A 135 -3.07 2.20 11.38
CA TRP A 135 -2.61 1.94 10.02
C TRP A 135 -3.77 1.72 9.03
N ASN A 136 -4.70 0.84 9.39
CA ASN A 136 -5.86 0.55 8.55
C ASN A 136 -6.74 1.80 8.38
N ALA A 137 -6.94 2.58 9.45
CA ALA A 137 -7.70 3.82 9.41
C ALA A 137 -7.07 4.87 8.47
N SER A 138 -5.75 5.09 8.54
CA SER A 138 -5.07 6.04 7.64
C SER A 138 -5.17 5.60 6.18
N MET A 139 -5.02 4.30 5.92
CA MET A 139 -5.16 3.69 4.61
C MET A 139 -6.54 3.86 4.03
N PHE A 140 -7.56 3.60 4.84
CA PHE A 140 -8.94 3.73 4.44
C PHE A 140 -9.31 5.17 4.11
N VAL A 141 -8.85 6.12 4.92
CA VAL A 141 -9.00 7.54 4.66
C VAL A 141 -8.42 7.90 3.30
N TYR A 142 -7.17 7.51 3.03
CA TYR A 142 -6.54 7.72 1.72
C TYR A 142 -7.34 7.12 0.55
N ILE A 143 -7.80 5.88 0.70
CA ILE A 143 -8.59 5.16 -0.32
C ILE A 143 -9.94 5.85 -0.56
N ILE A 144 -10.66 6.27 0.48
CA ILE A 144 -11.96 6.93 0.33
C ILE A 144 -11.82 8.25 -0.40
N TYR A 145 -10.88 9.11 -0.01
CA TYR A 145 -10.74 10.43 -0.62
C TYR A 145 -10.26 10.34 -2.07
N THR A 146 -9.38 9.39 -2.36
CA THR A 146 -8.98 9.09 -3.75
C THR A 146 -10.13 8.56 -4.59
N ASN A 147 -10.94 7.65 -4.03
CA ASN A 147 -12.13 7.14 -4.73
C ASN A 147 -13.21 8.22 -4.90
N ALA A 148 -13.36 9.15 -3.96
CA ALA A 148 -14.29 10.27 -4.07
C ALA A 148 -13.92 11.17 -5.26
N ALA A 149 -12.64 11.56 -5.37
CA ALA A 149 -12.14 12.29 -6.52
C ALA A 149 -12.33 11.49 -7.83
N PHE A 150 -12.05 10.18 -7.82
CA PHE A 150 -12.25 9.32 -8.99
C PHE A 150 -13.71 9.29 -9.44
N LEU A 151 -14.67 9.23 -8.51
CA LEU A 151 -16.09 9.19 -8.83
C LEU A 151 -16.58 10.51 -9.45
N GLU A 152 -16.09 11.66 -8.97
CA GLU A 152 -16.43 12.96 -9.57
C GLU A 152 -15.83 13.11 -10.98
N VAL A 153 -14.56 12.71 -11.18
CA VAL A 153 -13.95 12.72 -12.52
C VAL A 153 -14.69 11.77 -13.47
N LYS A 154 -15.06 10.58 -13.00
CA LYS A 154 -15.84 9.64 -13.79
C LYS A 154 -17.21 10.22 -14.18
N TYR A 155 -17.89 10.87 -13.23
CA TYR A 155 -19.17 11.51 -13.50
C TYR A 155 -19.03 12.62 -14.55
N PHE A 156 -18.00 13.46 -14.42
CA PHE A 156 -17.66 14.47 -15.42
C PHE A 156 -17.44 13.85 -16.81
N ASN A 157 -16.69 12.75 -16.90
CA ASN A 157 -16.44 12.04 -18.16
C ASN A 157 -17.73 11.47 -18.77
N ASP A 158 -18.58 10.85 -17.95
CA ASP A 158 -19.87 10.29 -18.37
C ASP A 158 -20.84 11.38 -18.85
N GLU A 159 -20.80 12.58 -18.27
CA GLU A 159 -21.57 13.75 -18.75
C GLU A 159 -21.01 14.31 -20.06
N LEU A 160 -19.69 14.38 -20.20
CA LEU A 160 -19.04 14.90 -21.39
C LEU A 160 -19.31 14.03 -22.62
N GLU A 161 -19.38 12.71 -22.42
CA GLU A 161 -19.72 11.75 -23.47
C GLU A 161 -21.19 11.82 -23.90
N LYS A 162 -22.09 12.24 -23.00
CA LYS A 162 -23.53 12.40 -23.28
C LYS A 162 -23.93 13.79 -23.74
N LEU A 163 -22.97 14.72 -23.81
CA LEU A 163 -23.22 16.09 -24.23
C LEU A 163 -23.71 16.07 -25.68
N ASP A 164 -24.92 16.58 -25.91
CA ASP A 164 -25.47 16.69 -27.25
C ASP A 164 -24.94 17.96 -27.91
N GLY A 165 -23.91 17.82 -28.75
CA GLY A 165 -23.33 18.94 -29.47
C GLY A 165 -24.25 19.54 -30.55
N THR A 166 -25.46 19.00 -30.74
CA THR A 166 -26.46 19.58 -31.63
C THR A 166 -27.28 20.71 -30.99
N ALA A 167 -27.38 20.77 -29.66
CA ALA A 167 -28.21 21.73 -28.95
C ALA A 167 -27.75 23.20 -29.11
N ASP A 168 -28.67 24.14 -28.87
CA ASP A 168 -28.41 25.58 -29.03
C ASP A 168 -27.60 26.17 -27.87
N ASP A 169 -27.56 25.51 -26.71
CA ASP A 169 -26.89 25.96 -25.50
C ASP A 169 -25.53 25.27 -25.25
N VAL A 170 -25.03 24.51 -26.23
CA VAL A 170 -23.79 23.71 -26.13
C VAL A 170 -22.58 24.55 -25.77
N GLU A 171 -22.48 25.78 -26.26
CA GLU A 171 -21.39 26.69 -25.94
C GLU A 171 -21.34 27.01 -24.44
N LEU A 172 -22.50 27.34 -23.86
CA LEU A 172 -22.64 27.61 -22.43
C LEU A 172 -22.37 26.35 -21.61
N GLN A 173 -22.87 25.19 -22.06
CA GLN A 173 -22.62 23.92 -21.40
C GLN A 173 -21.12 23.58 -21.41
N LEU A 174 -20.42 23.74 -22.53
CA LEU A 174 -18.97 23.51 -22.64
C LEU A 174 -18.17 24.46 -21.74
N LEU A 175 -18.53 25.74 -21.69
CA LEU A 175 -17.91 26.70 -20.77
C LEU A 175 -18.09 26.27 -19.31
N HIS A 176 -19.29 25.82 -18.93
CA HIS A 176 -19.56 25.32 -17.60
C HIS A 176 -18.78 24.02 -17.30
N LYS A 177 -18.64 23.12 -18.28
CA LYS A 177 -17.80 21.92 -18.15
C LYS A 177 -16.32 22.28 -18.01
N MET A 178 -15.83 23.31 -18.71
CA MET A 178 -14.46 23.79 -18.56
C MET A 178 -14.20 24.33 -17.14
N GLU A 179 -15.14 25.10 -16.59
CA GLU A 179 -15.05 25.57 -15.21
C GLU A 179 -15.07 24.40 -14.21
N ALA A 180 -15.99 23.44 -14.40
CA ALA A 180 -16.08 22.24 -13.57
C ALA A 180 -14.78 21.42 -13.60
N TYR A 181 -14.19 21.25 -14.79
CA TYR A 181 -12.89 20.57 -14.95
C TYR A 181 -11.78 21.33 -14.22
N GLY A 182 -11.74 22.66 -14.31
CA GLY A 182 -10.78 23.48 -13.57
C GLY A 182 -10.88 23.29 -12.05
N ARG A 183 -12.10 23.24 -11.50
CA ARG A 183 -12.36 22.95 -10.08
C ARG A 183 -11.93 21.53 -9.70
N LEU A 184 -12.23 20.53 -10.54
CA LEU A 184 -11.79 19.14 -10.37
C LEU A 184 -10.27 19.03 -10.34
N CYS A 185 -9.56 19.70 -11.24
CA CYS A 185 -8.09 19.76 -11.22
C CYS A 185 -7.57 20.39 -9.92
N GLY A 186 -8.22 21.44 -9.43
CA GLY A 186 -7.90 22.06 -8.14
C GLY A 186 -8.01 21.07 -6.97
N VAL A 187 -9.09 20.31 -6.92
CA VAL A 187 -9.31 19.25 -5.93
C VAL A 187 -8.23 18.16 -6.04
N ILE A 188 -7.94 17.66 -7.25
CA ILE A 188 -6.92 16.60 -7.41
C ILE A 188 -5.54 17.08 -6.97
N ARG A 189 -5.18 18.35 -7.22
CA ARG A 189 -3.93 18.94 -6.73
C ARG A 189 -3.92 19.10 -5.21
N GLU A 190 -5.04 19.46 -4.60
CA GLU A 190 -5.15 19.52 -3.14
C GLU A 190 -5.02 18.12 -2.52
N LEU A 191 -5.65 17.11 -3.14
CA LEU A 191 -5.52 15.70 -2.74
C LEU A 191 -4.07 15.25 -2.79
N ASP A 192 -3.39 15.50 -3.91
CA ASP A 192 -1.96 15.21 -4.05
C ASP A 192 -1.14 15.93 -2.99
N ARG A 193 -1.35 17.22 -2.74
CA ARG A 193 -0.63 17.96 -1.70
C ARG A 193 -0.81 17.35 -0.30
N ILE A 194 -2.01 16.90 0.04
CA ILE A 194 -2.32 16.30 1.35
C ILE A 194 -1.64 14.93 1.50
N PHE A 195 -1.64 14.12 0.44
CA PHE A 195 -1.26 12.70 0.52
C PHE A 195 0.11 12.36 -0.08
N ARG A 196 0.79 13.29 -0.76
CA ARG A 196 2.08 13.03 -1.43
C ARG A 196 3.16 12.45 -0.51
N LEU A 197 3.31 13.03 0.68
CA LEU A 197 4.28 12.56 1.68
C LEU A 197 3.83 11.22 2.30
N TYR A 198 2.53 11.10 2.58
CA TYR A 198 1.94 9.88 3.09
C TYR A 198 2.13 8.70 2.13
N ALA A 199 1.79 8.86 0.85
CA ALA A 199 1.93 7.83 -0.17
C ALA A 199 3.38 7.35 -0.32
N PHE A 200 4.35 8.27 -0.23
CA PHE A 200 5.77 7.90 -0.23
C PHE A 200 6.15 7.04 0.99
N ILE A 201 5.85 7.52 2.19
CA ILE A 201 6.19 6.82 3.44
C ILE A 201 5.53 5.43 3.45
N MET A 202 4.25 5.36 3.08
CA MET A 202 3.50 4.11 2.99
C MET A 202 4.14 3.12 2.01
N LEU A 203 4.57 3.55 0.82
CA LEU A 203 5.25 2.67 -0.13
C LEU A 203 6.59 2.17 0.41
N VAL A 204 7.38 3.06 1.03
CA VAL A 204 8.68 2.71 1.62
C VAL A 204 8.53 1.67 2.73
N ILE A 205 7.42 1.66 3.46
CA ILE A 205 7.15 0.69 4.53
C ILE A 205 6.54 -0.61 3.96
N ILE A 206 5.56 -0.50 3.07
CA ILE A 206 4.81 -1.67 2.56
C ILE A 206 5.71 -2.55 1.70
N ILE A 207 6.55 -1.99 0.83
CA ILE A 207 7.38 -2.78 -0.11
C ILE A 207 8.29 -3.76 0.66
N PRO A 208 9.12 -3.33 1.63
CA PRO A 208 9.89 -4.26 2.46
C PRO A 208 9.00 -5.23 3.25
N SER A 209 7.86 -4.76 3.77
CA SER A 209 6.94 -5.60 4.54
C SER A 209 6.37 -6.75 3.69
N VAL A 210 6.01 -6.50 2.43
CA VAL A 210 5.57 -7.52 1.47
C VAL A 210 6.72 -8.50 1.17
N ILE A 211 7.94 -8.00 0.93
CA ILE A 211 9.10 -8.86 0.65
C ILE A 211 9.40 -9.79 1.84
N PHE A 212 9.43 -9.25 3.07
CA PHE A 212 9.71 -10.05 4.27
C PHE A 212 8.59 -11.04 4.58
N THR A 213 7.33 -10.67 4.40
CA THR A 213 6.21 -11.60 4.62
C THR A 213 6.20 -12.74 3.60
N LEU A 214 6.51 -12.46 2.32
CA LEU A 214 6.69 -13.50 1.30
C LEU A 214 7.92 -14.38 1.58
N MET A 215 9.01 -13.80 2.06
CA MET A 215 10.20 -14.58 2.44
C MET A 215 9.91 -15.50 3.64
N MET A 216 9.15 -15.02 4.64
CA MET A 216 8.68 -15.87 5.75
C MET A 216 7.79 -17.01 5.25
N LEU A 217 6.91 -16.75 4.28
CA LEU A 217 6.09 -17.79 3.65
C LEU A 217 6.99 -18.85 2.99
N ASN A 218 8.03 -18.43 2.27
CA ASN A 218 8.92 -19.35 1.55
C ASN A 218 9.84 -20.18 2.47
N GLN A 219 10.36 -19.59 3.55
CA GLN A 219 11.35 -20.24 4.42
C GLN A 219 10.76 -21.01 5.61
N ARG A 220 9.54 -20.68 6.07
CA ARG A 220 9.01 -21.21 7.36
C ARG A 220 7.82 -22.15 7.26
N ILE A 221 7.22 -22.35 6.09
CA ILE A 221 6.02 -23.21 6.00
C ILE A 221 6.44 -24.66 5.83
N HIS A 222 6.59 -25.37 6.95
CA HIS A 222 6.74 -26.83 6.98
C HIS A 222 5.38 -27.54 7.21
N GLY A 223 4.28 -26.80 7.44
CA GLY A 223 2.95 -27.38 7.63
C GLY A 223 1.77 -26.41 7.47
N LEU A 224 0.56 -26.97 7.23
CA LEU A 224 -0.70 -26.24 7.01
C LEU A 224 -1.11 -25.31 8.18
N LYS A 225 -0.73 -25.64 9.42
CA LYS A 225 -1.05 -24.84 10.61
C LYS A 225 -0.33 -23.48 10.60
N ASP A 226 0.94 -23.45 10.20
CA ASP A 226 1.72 -22.22 10.12
C ASP A 226 1.26 -21.33 8.96
N LEU A 227 0.81 -21.95 7.85
CA LEU A 227 0.20 -21.23 6.73
C LEU A 227 -1.07 -20.49 7.17
N ILE A 228 -1.98 -21.15 7.89
CA ILE A 228 -3.24 -20.55 8.35
C ILE A 228 -2.96 -19.36 9.31
N ILE A 229 -1.92 -19.46 10.14
CA ILE A 229 -1.54 -18.38 11.06
C ILE A 229 -0.94 -17.18 10.32
N CYS A 230 -0.15 -17.40 9.27
CA CYS A 230 0.50 -16.34 8.51
C CYS A 230 -0.38 -15.71 7.41
N MET A 231 -1.37 -16.43 6.90
CA MET A 231 -2.23 -16.00 5.78
C MET A 231 -2.90 -14.62 5.98
N PRO A 232 -3.42 -14.28 7.18
CA PRO A 232 -4.02 -12.96 7.41
C PRO A 232 -3.03 -11.80 7.29
N SER A 233 -1.81 -11.96 7.80
CA SER A 233 -0.77 -10.94 7.68
C SER A 233 -0.38 -10.72 6.22
N ILE A 234 -0.32 -11.78 5.42
CA ILE A 234 -0.03 -11.70 3.98
C ILE A 234 -1.18 -11.02 3.25
N ALA A 235 -2.42 -11.41 3.53
CA ALA A 235 -3.60 -10.80 2.95
C ALA A 235 -3.66 -9.29 3.25
N LEU A 236 -3.35 -8.88 4.48
CA LEU A 236 -3.28 -7.48 4.89
C LEU A 236 -2.17 -6.71 4.19
N CYS A 237 -0.97 -7.29 4.04
CA CYS A 237 0.14 -6.66 3.33
C CYS A 237 -0.19 -6.48 1.83
N VAL A 238 -0.76 -7.50 1.19
CA VAL A 238 -1.19 -7.42 -0.21
C VAL A 238 -2.33 -6.42 -0.39
N TYR A 239 -3.33 -6.46 0.49
CA TYR A 239 -4.43 -5.48 0.48
C TYR A 239 -3.92 -4.05 0.66
N SER A 240 -3.01 -3.83 1.61
CA SER A 240 -2.40 -2.53 1.86
C SER A 240 -1.65 -2.02 0.64
N PHE A 241 -0.82 -2.88 0.03
CA PHE A 241 -0.09 -2.55 -1.17
C PHE A 241 -1.03 -2.18 -2.32
N LEU A 242 -2.03 -3.01 -2.60
CA LEU A 242 -3.02 -2.76 -3.64
C LEU A 242 -3.84 -1.50 -3.36
N GLY A 243 -4.20 -1.24 -2.11
CA GLY A 243 -4.95 -0.04 -1.71
C GLY A 243 -4.19 1.25 -2.01
N VAL A 244 -2.90 1.30 -1.63
CA VAL A 244 -2.03 2.47 -1.87
C VAL A 244 -1.74 2.68 -3.35
N THR A 245 -1.66 1.59 -4.11
CA THR A 245 -1.22 1.63 -5.50
C THR A 245 -2.36 1.74 -6.52
N VAL A 246 -3.42 0.96 -6.36
CA VAL A 246 -4.51 0.85 -7.35
C VAL A 246 -5.46 2.04 -7.30
N ALA A 247 -5.79 2.55 -6.11
CA ALA A 247 -6.71 3.68 -5.96
C ALA A 247 -6.25 4.95 -6.72
N PRO A 248 -5.02 5.47 -6.50
CA PRO A 248 -4.52 6.63 -7.25
C PRO A 248 -4.29 6.33 -8.73
N ALA A 249 -3.87 5.10 -9.09
CA ALA A 249 -3.70 4.72 -10.49
C ALA A 249 -5.03 4.78 -11.25
N ARG A 250 -6.13 4.33 -10.64
CA ARG A 250 -7.48 4.46 -11.22
C ARG A 250 -7.90 5.90 -11.40
N LEU A 251 -7.60 6.77 -10.45
CA LEU A 251 -7.85 8.21 -10.56
C LEU A 251 -7.07 8.80 -11.75
N HIS A 252 -5.77 8.52 -11.84
CA HIS A 252 -4.90 8.99 -12.92
C HIS A 252 -5.39 8.53 -14.31
N ASP A 253 -5.79 7.27 -14.45
CA ASP A 253 -6.32 6.76 -15.72
C ASP A 253 -7.63 7.45 -16.13
N GLU A 254 -8.53 7.67 -15.17
CA GLU A 254 -9.82 8.31 -15.44
C GLU A 254 -9.64 9.78 -15.81
N VAL A 255 -8.71 10.47 -15.17
CA VAL A 255 -8.27 11.82 -15.54
C VAL A 255 -7.75 11.83 -16.98
N SER A 256 -6.85 10.91 -17.31
CA SER A 256 -6.26 10.77 -18.65
C SER A 256 -7.33 10.47 -19.71
N ARG A 257 -8.39 9.76 -19.32
CA ARG A 257 -9.52 9.41 -20.19
C ARG A 257 -10.41 10.61 -20.52
N SER A 258 -10.43 11.66 -19.71
CA SER A 258 -11.30 12.84 -19.91
C SER A 258 -11.18 13.45 -21.31
N ARG A 259 -9.93 13.62 -21.79
CA ARG A 259 -9.63 14.10 -23.14
C ARG A 259 -10.17 13.16 -24.23
N ILE A 260 -10.01 11.85 -24.03
CA ILE A 260 -10.50 10.84 -24.96
C ILE A 260 -12.03 10.91 -25.07
N CYS A 261 -12.74 11.09 -23.95
CA CYS A 261 -14.19 11.25 -23.94
C CYS A 261 -14.63 12.50 -24.72
N LEU A 262 -13.91 13.62 -24.59
CA LEU A 262 -14.19 14.84 -25.36
C LEU A 262 -14.01 14.61 -26.87
N ILE A 263 -12.89 14.01 -27.27
CA ILE A 263 -12.56 13.78 -28.70
C ILE A 263 -13.51 12.75 -29.33
N ARG A 264 -13.93 11.74 -28.57
CA ARG A 264 -14.83 10.69 -29.05
C ARG A 264 -16.26 11.17 -29.27
N ASN A 265 -16.69 12.24 -28.62
CA ASN A 265 -18.04 12.76 -28.78
C ASN A 265 -18.17 13.49 -30.13
N GLU A 266 -18.51 12.74 -31.18
CA GLU A 266 -18.65 13.25 -32.55
C GLU A 266 -19.64 14.43 -32.66
N SER A 267 -20.67 14.48 -31.82
CA SER A 267 -21.68 15.54 -31.87
C SER A 267 -21.12 16.93 -31.58
N ILE A 268 -20.03 17.02 -30.80
CA ILE A 268 -19.34 18.28 -30.49
C ILE A 268 -18.53 18.76 -31.70
N TRP A 269 -17.93 17.83 -32.45
CA TRP A 269 -17.05 18.13 -33.57
C TRP A 269 -17.82 18.30 -34.89
N PHE A 270 -18.97 17.64 -35.01
CA PHE A 270 -19.79 17.61 -36.22
C PHE A 270 -21.28 17.83 -35.90
N PRO A 271 -21.96 18.78 -36.59
CA PRO A 271 -21.46 19.68 -37.63
C PRO A 271 -20.54 20.78 -37.10
N TYR A 272 -19.58 21.22 -37.91
CA TYR A 272 -18.60 22.23 -37.49
C TYR A 272 -19.26 23.56 -37.13
N ARG A 273 -19.13 23.95 -35.86
CA ARG A 273 -19.49 25.26 -35.34
C ARG A 273 -18.25 25.92 -34.75
N ARG A 274 -17.92 27.13 -35.22
CA ARG A 274 -16.66 27.81 -34.90
C ARG A 274 -16.44 27.99 -33.40
N ASP A 275 -17.47 28.43 -32.68
CA ASP A 275 -17.38 28.77 -31.27
C ASP A 275 -17.31 27.50 -30.40
N VAL A 276 -18.20 26.53 -30.63
CA VAL A 276 -18.18 25.19 -30.01
C VAL A 276 -16.82 24.51 -30.21
N PHE A 277 -16.29 24.52 -31.44
CA PHE A 277 -15.01 23.90 -31.77
C PHE A 277 -13.85 24.58 -31.04
N THR A 278 -13.85 25.92 -30.99
CA THR A 278 -12.81 26.69 -30.29
C THR A 278 -12.82 26.40 -28.79
N ILE A 279 -14.00 26.38 -28.16
CA ILE A 279 -14.14 26.07 -26.72
C ILE A 279 -13.71 24.62 -26.45
N ALA A 280 -14.17 23.67 -27.27
CA ALA A 280 -13.79 22.26 -27.12
C ALA A 280 -12.27 22.05 -27.29
N GLN A 281 -11.63 22.77 -28.21
CA GLN A 281 -10.19 22.69 -28.39
C GLN A 281 -9.41 23.30 -27.22
N VAL A 282 -9.87 24.42 -26.66
CA VAL A 282 -9.31 25.02 -25.43
C VAL A 282 -9.51 24.09 -24.23
N LEU A 283 -10.67 23.46 -24.09
CA LEU A 283 -10.91 22.46 -23.06
C LEU A 283 -9.98 21.25 -23.22
N SER A 284 -9.81 20.77 -24.45
CA SER A 284 -8.89 19.66 -24.76
C SER A 284 -7.45 19.97 -24.38
N SER A 285 -6.97 21.20 -24.64
CA SER A 285 -5.63 21.61 -24.25
C SER A 285 -5.48 21.76 -22.74
N HIS A 286 -6.52 22.22 -22.02
CA HIS A 286 -6.54 22.22 -20.56
C HIS A 286 -6.54 20.82 -19.95
N MET A 287 -7.09 19.82 -20.64
CA MET A 287 -7.07 18.41 -20.23
C MET A 287 -5.72 17.72 -20.45
N GLU A 288 -4.81 18.32 -21.22
CA GLU A 288 -3.48 17.78 -21.50
C GLU A 288 -2.48 18.07 -20.37
N GLN A 289 -2.88 17.75 -19.14
CA GLN A 289 -2.07 17.91 -17.93
C GLN A 289 -1.51 16.55 -17.50
N TYR A 290 -0.31 16.23 -17.98
CA TYR A 290 0.38 14.97 -17.66
C TYR A 290 0.71 14.82 -16.17
N ASP A 291 0.72 15.91 -15.41
CA ASP A 291 1.03 15.92 -13.98
C ASP A 291 -0.21 15.80 -13.06
N LEU A 292 -1.39 15.52 -13.62
CA LEU A 292 -2.62 15.47 -12.82
C LEU A 292 -2.86 14.06 -12.25
N GLY A 293 -2.46 13.88 -11.00
CA GLY A 293 -2.66 12.64 -10.24
C GLY A 293 -2.00 12.73 -8.86
N ILE A 294 -2.02 11.62 -8.11
CA ILE A 294 -1.28 11.53 -6.86
C ILE A 294 0.17 11.14 -7.17
N SER A 295 1.10 11.98 -6.73
CA SER A 295 2.54 11.83 -6.91
C SER A 295 3.19 11.26 -5.66
N ILE A 296 4.26 10.49 -5.88
CA ILE A 296 5.15 9.99 -4.85
C ILE A 296 6.24 11.03 -4.65
N TRP A 297 6.15 11.81 -3.57
CA TRP A 297 7.09 12.89 -3.26
C TRP A 297 7.25 13.95 -4.39
N GLY A 298 6.40 13.95 -5.42
CA GLY A 298 6.54 14.81 -6.60
C GLY A 298 7.53 14.30 -7.66
N PHE A 299 8.10 13.09 -7.50
CA PHE A 299 9.02 12.50 -8.49
C PHE A 299 8.32 11.65 -9.54
N ALA A 300 7.27 10.91 -9.15
CA ALA A 300 6.57 10.00 -10.05
C ALA A 300 5.08 9.97 -9.72
N ILE A 301 4.25 9.97 -10.76
CA ILE A 301 2.80 9.82 -10.62
C ILE A 301 2.47 8.36 -10.46
N LEU A 302 1.60 8.05 -9.50
CA LEU A 302 1.24 6.69 -9.18
C LEU A 302 0.26 6.15 -10.23
N SER A 303 0.83 5.49 -11.24
CA SER A 303 0.15 4.98 -12.44
C SER A 303 0.25 3.45 -12.54
N ARG A 304 -0.62 2.79 -13.31
CA ARG A 304 -0.58 1.32 -13.48
C ARG A 304 0.79 0.77 -13.91
N PRO A 305 1.52 1.40 -14.85
CA PRO A 305 2.86 0.94 -15.22
C PRO A 305 3.84 0.97 -14.05
N LEU A 306 3.79 2.02 -13.21
CA LEU A 306 4.64 2.11 -12.02
C LEU A 306 4.32 0.99 -11.03
N VAL A 307 3.04 0.68 -10.83
CA VAL A 307 2.61 -0.44 -9.97
C VAL A 307 3.15 -1.76 -10.50
N LEU A 308 3.04 -2.03 -11.80
CA LEU A 308 3.60 -3.24 -12.41
C LEU A 308 5.12 -3.31 -12.29
N ALA A 309 5.81 -2.18 -12.47
CA ALA A 309 7.26 -2.12 -12.27
C ALA A 309 7.64 -2.45 -10.82
N THR A 310 6.91 -1.91 -9.83
CA THR A 310 7.17 -2.22 -8.42
C THR A 310 6.93 -3.69 -8.08
N PHE A 311 5.89 -4.33 -8.65
CA PHE A 311 5.67 -5.78 -8.52
C PHE A 311 6.82 -6.59 -9.12
N SER A 312 7.29 -6.20 -10.31
CA SER A 312 8.41 -6.86 -10.98
C SER A 312 9.69 -6.78 -10.15
N VAL A 313 10.01 -5.60 -9.60
CA VAL A 313 11.16 -5.41 -8.73
C VAL A 313 11.03 -6.22 -7.44
N MET A 314 9.86 -6.23 -6.81
CA MET A 314 9.61 -7.05 -5.61
C MET A 314 9.80 -8.54 -5.89
N ALA A 315 9.28 -9.03 -7.02
CA ALA A 315 9.44 -10.43 -7.43
C ALA A 315 10.90 -10.77 -7.72
N MET A 316 11.63 -9.89 -8.43
CA MET A 316 13.05 -10.08 -8.72
C MET A 316 13.89 -10.12 -7.43
N VAL A 317 13.69 -9.17 -6.52
CA VAL A 317 14.37 -9.13 -5.23
C VAL A 317 14.06 -10.38 -4.42
N LEU A 318 12.80 -10.81 -4.40
CA LEU A 318 12.41 -12.05 -3.73
C LEU A 318 13.13 -13.26 -4.33
N SER A 319 13.17 -13.41 -5.66
CA SER A 319 13.88 -14.50 -6.34
C SER A 319 15.37 -14.51 -6.00
N VAL A 320 16.03 -13.35 -6.05
CA VAL A 320 17.45 -13.21 -5.68
C VAL A 320 17.68 -13.62 -4.23
N ILE A 321 16.83 -13.18 -3.31
CA ILE A 321 16.93 -13.56 -1.89
C ILE A 321 16.74 -15.07 -1.71
N ILE A 322 15.81 -15.69 -2.44
CA ILE A 322 15.57 -17.13 -2.40
C ILE A 322 16.79 -17.90 -2.89
N GLU A 323 17.37 -17.51 -4.03
CA GLU A 323 18.58 -18.14 -4.59
C GLU A 323 19.81 -17.98 -3.68
N LEU A 324 19.96 -16.81 -3.03
CA LEU A 324 21.07 -16.52 -2.13
C LEU A 324 20.89 -17.11 -0.72
N THR A 325 19.69 -17.57 -0.36
CA THR A 325 19.47 -18.24 0.94
C THR A 325 20.02 -19.66 0.83
N PRO A 326 21.12 -20.02 1.53
CA PRO A 326 21.65 -21.36 1.46
C PRO A 326 20.60 -22.36 1.94
N ALA A 327 20.30 -23.37 1.13
CA ALA A 327 19.53 -24.52 1.58
C ALA A 327 20.20 -25.08 2.85
N PRO A 328 19.44 -25.39 3.92
CA PRO A 328 20.03 -26.02 5.08
C PRO A 328 20.64 -27.34 4.60
N HIS A 329 21.96 -27.38 4.50
CA HIS A 329 22.68 -28.62 4.25
C HIS A 329 22.23 -29.60 5.32
N VAL A 330 21.45 -30.60 4.92
CA VAL A 330 21.27 -31.81 5.68
C VAL A 330 22.68 -32.37 5.82
N VAL A 331 23.29 -32.13 6.97
CA VAL A 331 24.47 -32.87 7.38
C VAL A 331 23.96 -34.28 7.54
N GLU A 332 24.02 -35.06 6.47
CA GLU A 332 24.09 -36.50 6.59
C GLU A 332 25.28 -36.76 7.51
N VAL A 333 24.97 -37.02 8.77
CA VAL A 333 25.90 -37.65 9.69
C VAL A 333 26.13 -39.02 9.08
N VAL A 334 27.10 -39.11 8.18
CA VAL A 334 27.68 -40.37 7.72
C VAL A 334 28.13 -41.04 9.01
N ASN A 335 27.36 -42.05 9.40
CA ASN A 335 27.63 -42.85 10.57
C ASN A 335 28.86 -43.70 10.25
N CYS A 336 30.05 -43.10 10.34
CA CYS A 336 31.31 -43.82 10.38
C CYS A 336 31.44 -44.48 11.76
N SER A 337 30.56 -45.44 12.06
CA SER A 337 30.87 -46.43 13.08
C SER A 337 31.94 -47.36 12.50
N THR A 338 33.15 -47.07 12.92
CA THR A 338 34.33 -47.91 12.79
C THR A 338 34.05 -49.30 13.32
N SER A 339 34.47 -50.30 12.54
CA SER A 339 34.79 -51.68 12.91
C SER A 339 35.17 -51.89 14.38
N SER A 340 34.62 -52.93 15.02
CA SER A 340 35.41 -54.07 15.55
C SER A 340 34.56 -55.08 16.36
N ILE A 341 34.94 -56.36 16.23
CA ILE A 341 34.65 -57.54 17.08
C ILE A 341 33.31 -58.28 16.80
N LEU A 342 33.35 -59.32 15.96
CA LEU A 342 33.61 -60.70 16.40
C LEU A 342 34.13 -61.57 15.24
#